data_AF-A0AAE6WPY6-F1
#
_entry.id   AF-A0AAE6WPY6-F1
#
_cell.length_a   1.000
_cell.length_b   1.000
_cell.length_c   1.000
_cell.angle_alpha   90.00
_cell.angle_beta   90.00
_cell.angle_gamma   90.00
#
_symmetry.space_group_name_H-M   'P 1'
#
loop_
_entity.id
_entity.type
_entity.pdbx_description
1 polymer ?
#
loop_
_entity_poly.entity_id
_entity_poly.type
_entity_poly.pdbx_seq_one_letter_code
_entity_poly.pdbx_strand_id
1 'polypeptide(L)'
;MLRKMLIACMTCLLGMQVGVIQAAEKNESQQEATSTNEEETNTDRSEENDESNKDGSEDSEQNSLKDIAGHSAEKEITSLYDNKVISAADGLFRPNEEITMAELIVLLLKSKQVEPTTAGKSSFGDVSIQNWVAPYAETAFRLGIIQGTVENGRRVLNPNDLVERQELIAILNRASGKSGEVNNVKWSTTYQTLKSYPDSQDVPTWSQREYAYALQNENTQKALNGKLEPERKVTRAEAASQVYYSVFLPDKQEASLKNTAPVEFPYKRVLQVKTTAYDFTNGPTKGYLGWDLREGIVAVDPSVIPLGTHLFIEGYGYAVAADIGSKVKKNHIDLFMTSPQKASDHGIKQAKVYILN
;
A
#
# COMPACT_ATOMS: atom_id res chain seq x y z
N MET A 1 22.80 -14.92 -33.36
CA MET A 1 23.93 -13.96 -33.31
C MET A 1 23.30 -12.60 -33.00
N LEU A 2 23.36 -11.98 -31.83
CA LEU A 2 24.42 -11.77 -30.85
C LEU A 2 23.91 -12.04 -29.42
N ARG A 3 24.65 -12.87 -28.68
CA ARG A 3 24.75 -12.86 -27.22
C ARG A 3 26.10 -12.22 -26.89
N LYS A 4 26.19 -11.55 -25.74
CA LYS A 4 27.40 -11.04 -25.03
C LYS A 4 27.55 -9.52 -25.04
N MET A 5 27.11 -8.87 -23.95
CA MET A 5 27.87 -7.82 -23.29
C MET A 5 27.28 -7.55 -21.90
N LEU A 6 28.17 -7.22 -20.95
CA LEU A 6 27.98 -6.95 -19.51
C LEU A 6 28.14 -8.14 -18.56
N ILE A 7 29.39 -8.57 -18.42
CA ILE A 7 30.01 -8.92 -17.13
C ILE A 7 31.25 -8.01 -17.02
N ALA A 8 31.23 -7.04 -16.11
CA ALA A 8 32.40 -6.43 -15.45
C ALA A 8 31.93 -5.21 -14.64
N CYS A 9 31.95 -5.30 -13.31
CA CYS A 9 32.80 -4.49 -12.43
C CYS A 9 32.34 -4.68 -10.98
N MET A 10 33.02 -5.61 -10.30
CA MET A 10 33.01 -5.76 -8.85
C MET A 10 34.18 -4.94 -8.29
N THR A 11 34.03 -4.45 -7.06
CA THR A 11 35.09 -4.05 -6.10
C THR A 11 35.97 -2.84 -6.40
N CYS A 12 35.73 -1.74 -5.66
CA CYS A 12 36.78 -0.84 -5.15
C CYS A 12 36.18 0.06 -4.06
N LEU A 13 36.45 -0.25 -2.78
CA LEU A 13 36.50 0.73 -1.69
C LEU A 13 37.01 0.05 -0.40
N LEU A 14 38.33 -0.15 -0.35
CA LEU A 14 39.09 -0.31 0.89
C LEU A 14 40.51 0.16 0.65
N GLY A 15 40.94 1.12 1.46
CA GLY A 15 42.35 1.47 1.66
C GLY A 15 42.86 2.69 0.89
N MET A 16 42.98 3.83 1.57
CA MET A 16 44.22 4.61 1.50
C MET A 16 44.48 5.40 2.79
N GLN A 17 45.75 5.35 3.17
CA GLN A 17 46.44 5.69 4.41
C GLN A 17 46.48 7.21 4.75
N VAL A 18 46.37 7.55 6.04
CA VAL A 18 47.43 7.96 7.01
C VAL A 18 48.15 9.28 6.70
N GLY A 19 48.14 10.21 7.66
CA GLY A 19 49.01 11.39 7.67
C GLY A 19 48.73 12.40 8.78
N VAL A 20 49.10 12.05 10.03
CA VAL A 20 49.79 12.85 11.06
C VAL A 20 49.48 14.36 11.19
N ILE A 21 49.06 14.81 12.40
CA ILE A 21 49.70 15.89 13.19
C ILE A 21 49.36 15.69 14.67
N GLN A 22 50.34 16.03 15.50
CA GLN A 22 50.59 15.64 16.87
C GLN A 22 50.30 16.80 17.85
N ALA A 23 50.14 16.44 19.13
CA ALA A 23 50.44 17.20 20.35
C ALA A 23 49.43 18.25 20.87
N ALA A 24 48.88 17.99 22.08
CA ALA A 24 49.38 18.51 23.37
C ALA A 24 48.38 18.08 24.48
N GLU A 25 48.83 17.27 25.46
CA GLU A 25 49.03 17.63 26.89
C GLU A 25 47.75 18.08 27.63
N LYS A 26 47.40 17.68 28.86
CA LYS A 26 48.03 17.02 30.00
C LYS A 26 46.87 16.79 31.00
N ASN A 27 46.81 15.65 31.68
CA ASN A 27 46.99 15.62 33.14
C ASN A 27 46.85 14.21 33.70
N GLU A 28 47.91 13.82 34.39
CA GLU A 28 48.09 12.66 35.24
C GLU A 28 47.33 12.80 36.56
N SER A 29 46.91 11.65 37.12
CA SER A 29 47.27 11.19 38.48
C SER A 29 46.48 9.90 38.75
N GLN A 30 47.09 8.71 38.61
CA GLN A 30 47.87 7.97 39.63
C GLN A 30 46.96 7.28 40.68
N GLN A 31 46.85 5.94 40.64
CA GLN A 31 47.64 4.91 41.37
C GLN A 31 46.88 4.52 42.66
N GLU A 32 46.79 3.29 43.15
CA GLU A 32 47.65 2.09 43.32
C GLU A 32 46.72 0.84 43.24
N ALA A 33 47.03 -0.35 42.71
CA ALA A 33 48.19 -1.26 42.75
C ALA A 33 48.49 -1.89 44.13
N THR A 34 48.25 -3.19 44.28
CA THR A 34 49.13 -4.25 44.87
C THR A 34 48.31 -5.53 45.14
N SER A 35 48.58 -6.64 44.43
CA SER A 35 49.52 -7.75 44.73
C SER A 35 49.00 -8.68 45.84
N THR A 36 49.05 -10.02 45.79
CA THR A 36 50.17 -10.96 45.52
C THR A 36 49.64 -12.41 45.58
N ASN A 37 50.29 -13.32 44.81
CA ASN A 37 50.82 -14.69 45.11
C ASN A 37 50.11 -15.61 46.15
N GLU A 38 50.12 -16.95 46.11
CA GLU A 38 51.09 -17.96 45.64
C GLU A 38 50.45 -19.39 45.70
N GLU A 39 51.00 -20.34 44.89
CA GLU A 39 51.30 -21.80 45.07
C GLU A 39 50.66 -22.62 46.22
N GLU A 40 50.49 -23.95 46.24
CA GLU A 40 50.72 -25.15 45.40
C GLU A 40 50.05 -26.32 46.18
N THR A 41 49.66 -27.42 45.54
CA THR A 41 50.10 -28.79 45.93
C THR A 41 49.47 -29.88 45.06
N ASN A 42 50.28 -30.91 44.87
CA ASN A 42 50.26 -31.98 43.90
C ASN A 42 49.65 -33.26 44.52
N THR A 43 48.91 -34.07 43.74
CA THR A 43 48.92 -35.53 43.95
C THR A 43 48.52 -36.31 42.70
N ASP A 44 49.38 -37.29 42.41
CA ASP A 44 49.44 -38.26 41.33
C ASP A 44 48.45 -39.44 41.53
N ARG A 45 47.70 -39.82 40.47
CA ARG A 45 47.55 -41.22 40.03
C ARG A 45 46.77 -41.38 38.72
N SER A 46 47.38 -42.14 37.81
CA SER A 46 46.90 -42.69 36.54
C SER A 46 45.56 -43.43 36.59
N GLU A 47 44.73 -43.28 35.56
CA GLU A 47 44.10 -44.38 34.82
C GLU A 47 43.51 -43.88 33.50
N GLU A 48 43.91 -44.52 32.40
CA GLU A 48 43.33 -44.39 31.06
C GLU A 48 41.84 -44.72 31.12
N ASN A 49 40.98 -43.89 30.54
CA ASN A 49 39.79 -44.40 29.88
C ASN A 49 39.30 -43.48 28.75
N ASP A 50 39.08 -44.20 27.67
CA ASP A 50 38.63 -43.89 26.33
C ASP A 50 37.45 -42.93 26.19
N GLU A 51 37.43 -42.32 25.00
CA GLU A 51 36.52 -41.34 24.46
C GLU A 51 35.02 -41.61 24.72
N SER A 52 34.32 -40.63 25.28
CA SER A 52 33.01 -40.22 24.76
C SER A 52 32.73 -38.77 25.15
N ASN A 53 33.12 -37.88 24.24
CA ASN A 53 32.79 -36.46 24.27
C ASN A 53 31.26 -36.32 24.09
N LYS A 54 30.52 -36.31 25.20
CA LYS A 54 29.12 -35.91 25.24
C LYS A 54 29.06 -34.42 25.58
N ASP A 55 29.59 -33.63 24.65
CA ASP A 55 29.46 -32.19 24.67
C ASP A 55 27.99 -31.83 24.44
N GLY A 56 27.51 -30.90 25.26
CA GLY A 56 26.14 -30.46 25.28
C GLY A 56 25.80 -29.76 23.98
N SER A 57 24.91 -30.35 23.20
CA SER A 57 24.15 -29.62 22.18
C SER A 57 22.94 -28.94 22.85
N GLU A 58 23.19 -27.97 23.71
CA GLU A 58 22.26 -26.86 23.94
C GLU A 58 22.54 -25.80 22.88
N ASP A 59 21.89 -25.91 21.72
CA ASP A 59 21.29 -24.78 20.99
C ASP A 59 20.77 -25.23 19.63
N SER A 60 19.58 -25.82 19.64
CA SER A 60 18.63 -25.69 18.53
C SER A 60 17.22 -25.82 19.10
N GLU A 61 16.88 -24.97 20.08
CA GLU A 61 15.46 -24.80 20.41
C GLU A 61 14.76 -24.24 19.18
N GLN A 62 13.75 -25.00 18.73
CA GLN A 62 12.95 -24.70 17.57
C GLN A 62 12.37 -23.29 17.66
N ASN A 63 12.91 -22.40 16.83
CA ASN A 63 12.39 -21.07 16.62
C ASN A 63 11.17 -21.15 15.68
N SER A 64 10.16 -21.95 16.04
CA SER A 64 8.94 -22.16 15.25
C SER A 64 7.73 -21.54 15.96
N LEU A 65 6.87 -20.90 15.17
CA LEU A 65 5.61 -20.33 15.65
C LEU A 65 4.62 -21.47 15.96
N LYS A 66 4.09 -21.49 17.19
CA LYS A 66 3.34 -22.65 17.72
C LYS A 66 1.91 -22.75 17.21
N ASP A 67 1.35 -21.65 16.73
CA ASP A 67 -0.09 -21.48 16.46
C ASP A 67 -0.44 -21.32 14.97
N ILE A 68 0.53 -21.53 14.08
CA ILE A 68 0.33 -21.44 12.63
C ILE A 68 0.22 -22.80 11.95
N ALA A 69 0.50 -23.90 12.66
CA ALA A 69 0.46 -25.25 12.11
C ALA A 69 -0.94 -25.59 11.58
N GLY A 70 -1.04 -25.99 10.32
CA GLY A 70 -2.28 -26.29 9.63
C GLY A 70 -3.06 -25.05 9.16
N HIS A 71 -2.56 -23.84 9.41
CA HIS A 71 -3.18 -22.61 8.94
C HIS A 71 -2.90 -22.42 7.43
N SER A 72 -3.85 -21.89 6.67
CA SER A 72 -3.70 -21.69 5.22
C SER A 72 -2.52 -20.77 4.85
N ALA A 73 -2.19 -19.83 5.73
CA ALA A 73 -1.08 -18.88 5.61
C ALA A 73 0.24 -19.35 6.25
N GLU A 74 0.33 -20.60 6.72
CA GLU A 74 1.48 -21.12 7.47
C GLU A 74 2.81 -20.88 6.74
N LYS A 75 2.83 -21.11 5.41
CA LYS A 75 4.04 -20.98 4.59
C LYS A 75 4.52 -19.54 4.50
N GLU A 76 3.59 -18.63 4.24
CA GLU A 76 3.88 -17.20 4.13
C GLU A 76 4.37 -16.64 5.47
N ILE A 77 3.70 -16.99 6.56
CA ILE A 77 4.07 -16.54 7.91
C ILE A 77 5.44 -17.11 8.31
N THR A 78 5.69 -18.39 8.07
CA THR A 78 7.00 -19.02 8.33
C THR A 78 8.11 -18.30 7.57
N SER A 79 7.90 -18.02 6.28
CA SER A 79 8.90 -17.30 5.49
C SER A 79 9.18 -15.90 6.03
N LEU A 80 8.15 -15.14 6.41
CA LEU A 80 8.32 -13.81 7.01
C LEU A 80 9.02 -13.87 8.38
N TYR A 81 8.78 -14.92 9.16
CA TYR A 81 9.46 -15.16 10.43
C TYR A 81 10.95 -15.48 10.23
N ASP A 82 11.27 -16.42 9.33
CA ASP A 82 12.65 -16.83 9.00
C ASP A 82 13.47 -15.65 8.47
N ASN A 83 12.83 -14.75 7.71
CA ASN A 83 13.44 -13.52 7.19
C ASN A 83 13.45 -12.37 8.22
N LYS A 84 13.11 -12.63 9.48
CA LYS A 84 13.12 -11.65 10.60
C LYS A 84 12.22 -10.43 10.37
N VAL A 85 11.24 -10.54 9.49
CA VAL A 85 10.22 -9.51 9.26
C VAL A 85 9.24 -9.48 10.41
N ILE A 86 8.76 -10.66 10.80
CA ILE A 86 7.84 -10.87 11.92
C ILE A 86 8.62 -11.42 13.10
N SER A 87 8.23 -11.02 14.31
CA SER A 87 8.74 -11.54 15.57
C SER A 87 7.58 -11.89 16.49
N ALA A 88 7.70 -12.98 17.24
CA ALA A 88 6.72 -13.38 18.27
C ALA A 88 7.46 -13.75 19.55
N ALA A 89 7.54 -12.81 20.50
CA ALA A 89 8.33 -13.00 21.73
C ALA A 89 7.81 -14.15 22.61
N ASP A 90 6.51 -14.43 22.54
CA ASP A 90 5.85 -15.55 23.24
C ASP A 90 5.68 -16.80 22.35
N GLY A 91 6.23 -16.77 21.14
CA GLY A 91 6.12 -17.85 20.15
C GLY A 91 4.74 -17.97 19.49
N LEU A 92 3.85 -16.99 19.64
CA LEU A 92 2.50 -16.99 19.08
C LEU A 92 2.33 -15.86 18.05
N PHE A 93 1.99 -16.22 16.82
CA PHE A 93 1.75 -15.24 15.75
C PHE A 93 0.34 -14.62 15.81
N ARG A 94 -0.64 -15.38 16.28
CA ARG A 94 -2.08 -15.08 16.34
C ARG A 94 -2.69 -14.87 14.94
N PRO A 95 -2.72 -15.89 14.08
CA PRO A 95 -3.10 -15.73 12.67
C PRO A 95 -4.54 -15.21 12.47
N ASN A 96 -5.45 -15.53 13.40
CA ASN A 96 -6.87 -15.19 13.32
C ASN A 96 -7.25 -13.88 14.01
N GLU A 97 -6.33 -13.25 14.76
CA GLU A 97 -6.58 -11.93 15.32
C GLU A 97 -6.50 -10.86 14.22
N GLU A 98 -7.20 -9.75 14.42
CA GLU A 98 -7.22 -8.63 13.50
C GLU A 98 -5.93 -7.80 13.63
N ILE A 99 -5.43 -7.26 12.52
CA ILE A 99 -4.20 -6.47 12.50
C ILE A 99 -4.50 -4.98 12.67
N THR A 100 -3.67 -4.29 13.45
CA THR A 100 -3.73 -2.84 13.58
C THR A 100 -3.00 -2.12 12.44
N MET A 101 -3.35 -0.85 12.18
CA MET A 101 -2.67 -0.01 11.18
C MET A 101 -1.16 0.07 11.44
N ALA A 102 -0.74 0.22 12.69
CA ALA A 102 0.67 0.24 13.09
C ALA A 102 1.39 -1.05 12.72
N GLU A 103 0.80 -2.20 13.05
CA GLU A 103 1.38 -3.51 12.75
C GLU A 103 1.50 -3.76 11.25
N LEU A 104 0.49 -3.38 10.46
CA LEU A 104 0.53 -3.51 9.00
C LEU A 104 1.67 -2.68 8.39
N ILE A 105 1.84 -1.43 8.82
CA ILE A 105 2.91 -0.56 8.31
C ILE A 105 4.28 -1.16 8.62
N VAL A 106 4.49 -1.66 9.84
CA VAL A 106 5.76 -2.24 10.26
C VAL A 106 6.05 -3.53 9.50
N LEU A 107 5.06 -4.41 9.39
CA LEU A 107 5.13 -5.64 8.59
C LEU A 107 5.56 -5.33 7.16
N LEU A 108 4.92 -4.35 6.51
CA LEU A 108 5.20 -3.96 5.15
C LEU A 108 6.60 -3.35 4.97
N LEU A 109 6.98 -2.37 5.81
CA LEU A 109 8.28 -1.71 5.69
C LEU A 109 9.44 -2.68 5.97
N LYS A 110 9.31 -3.54 6.98
CA LYS A 110 10.29 -4.60 7.26
C LYS A 110 10.40 -5.60 6.11
N SER A 111 9.27 -6.03 5.53
CA SER A 111 9.28 -6.93 4.37
C SER A 111 10.05 -6.32 3.20
N LYS A 112 9.86 -5.01 2.98
CA LYS A 112 10.55 -4.25 1.93
C LYS A 112 11.98 -3.85 2.29
N GLN A 113 12.48 -4.22 3.47
CA GLN A 113 13.80 -3.84 3.98
C GLN A 113 14.02 -2.32 3.96
N VAL A 114 12.96 -1.57 4.27
CA VAL A 114 13.00 -0.11 4.38
C VAL A 114 13.29 0.26 5.83
N GLU A 115 14.44 0.89 6.05
CA GLU A 115 14.82 1.36 7.36
C GLU A 115 13.98 2.58 7.79
N PRO A 116 13.39 2.55 8.99
CA PRO A 116 12.57 3.64 9.47
C PRO A 116 13.44 4.85 9.81
N THR A 117 13.04 6.02 9.31
CA THR A 117 13.73 7.27 9.57
C THR A 117 13.11 7.99 10.76
N THR A 118 13.95 8.55 11.64
CA THR A 118 13.47 9.46 12.69
C THR A 118 13.24 10.85 12.12
N ALA A 119 12.10 11.44 12.43
CA ALA A 119 11.82 12.83 12.10
C ALA A 119 11.70 13.67 13.38
N GLY A 120 12.17 14.92 13.31
CA GLY A 120 12.02 15.88 14.41
C GLY A 120 10.57 16.34 14.65
N LYS A 121 9.63 15.92 13.81
CA LYS A 121 8.18 16.17 13.95
C LYS A 121 7.40 15.01 13.34
N SER A 122 6.20 14.75 13.86
CA SER A 122 5.25 13.80 13.28
C SER A 122 4.36 14.50 12.23
N SER A 123 4.10 13.84 11.12
CA SER A 123 3.09 14.26 10.14
C SER A 123 1.65 13.95 10.58
N PHE A 124 1.47 13.16 11.64
CA PHE A 124 0.18 12.72 12.17
C PHE A 124 -0.04 13.28 13.58
N GLY A 125 -1.19 13.92 13.80
CA GLY A 125 -1.53 14.60 15.05
C GLY A 125 -1.80 13.68 16.24
N ASP A 126 -2.07 12.40 15.98
CA ASP A 126 -2.33 11.34 16.95
C ASP A 126 -1.11 10.42 17.19
N VAL A 127 0.00 10.64 16.48
CA VAL A 127 1.24 9.89 16.65
C VAL A 127 2.30 10.79 17.30
N SER A 128 2.55 10.58 18.58
CA SER A 128 3.65 11.22 19.30
C SER A 128 5.01 10.79 18.73
N ILE A 129 5.98 11.72 18.62
CA ILE A 129 7.35 11.41 18.17
C ILE A 129 8.09 10.40 19.08
N GLN A 130 7.62 10.21 20.31
CA GLN A 130 8.16 9.23 21.26
C GLN A 130 7.50 7.85 21.13
N ASN A 131 6.43 7.74 20.34
CA ASN A 131 5.76 6.46 20.10
C ASN A 131 6.63 5.59 19.18
N TRP A 132 6.74 4.30 19.48
CA TRP A 132 7.52 3.32 18.72
C TRP A 132 7.13 3.26 17.22
N VAL A 133 5.86 3.55 16.88
CA VAL A 133 5.38 3.54 15.49
C VAL A 133 5.78 4.80 14.72
N ALA A 134 6.14 5.89 15.41
CA ALA A 134 6.40 7.19 14.78
C ALA A 134 7.40 7.16 13.61
N PRO A 135 8.59 6.51 13.71
CA PRO A 135 9.53 6.51 12.60
C PRO A 135 9.04 5.65 11.42
N TYR A 136 8.24 4.61 11.67
CA TYR A 136 7.61 3.80 10.62
C TYR A 136 6.49 4.56 9.91
N ALA A 137 5.59 5.18 10.68
CA ALA A 137 4.50 6.00 10.17
C ALA A 137 5.02 7.14 9.29
N GLU A 138 6.02 7.89 9.77
CA GLU A 138 6.61 8.99 9.00
C GLU A 138 7.28 8.49 7.71
N THR A 139 7.99 7.35 7.78
CA THR A 139 8.63 6.76 6.60
C THR A 139 7.59 6.31 5.56
N ALA A 140 6.55 5.59 5.98
CA ALA A 140 5.47 5.18 5.09
C ALA A 140 4.71 6.37 4.48
N PHE A 141 4.55 7.46 5.23
CA PHE A 141 3.95 8.70 4.73
C PHE A 141 4.81 9.36 3.67
N ARG A 142 6.12 9.49 3.91
CA ARG A 142 7.07 10.07 2.93
C ARG A 142 7.16 9.28 1.63
N LEU A 143 7.02 7.95 1.73
CA LEU A 143 6.97 7.07 0.56
C LEU A 143 5.61 7.06 -0.14
N GLY A 144 4.60 7.78 0.39
CA GLY A 144 3.25 7.83 -0.16
C GLY A 144 2.44 6.55 0.02
N ILE A 145 2.94 5.60 0.82
CA ILE A 145 2.28 4.32 1.11
C ILE A 145 1.01 4.54 1.92
N ILE A 146 1.09 5.42 2.93
CA ILE A 146 -0.03 5.85 3.74
C ILE A 146 -0.25 7.35 3.58
N GLN A 147 -1.50 7.79 3.71
CA GLN A 147 -1.87 9.20 3.63
C GLN A 147 -2.47 9.71 4.95
N GLY A 148 -3.04 8.82 5.77
CA GLY A 148 -3.88 9.20 6.91
C GLY A 148 -5.19 9.86 6.49
N THR A 149 -6.07 10.06 7.46
CA THR A 149 -7.32 10.80 7.30
C THR A 149 -7.15 12.21 7.85
N VAL A 150 -8.00 13.15 7.45
CA VAL A 150 -8.02 14.50 8.05
C VAL A 150 -9.24 14.61 8.94
N GLU A 151 -9.01 14.72 10.24
CA GLU A 151 -10.02 14.85 11.28
C GLU A 151 -9.83 16.18 12.00
N ASN A 152 -10.88 17.02 12.06
CA ASN A 152 -10.83 18.34 12.68
C ASN A 152 -9.64 19.21 12.21
N GLY A 153 -9.33 19.14 10.90
CA GLY A 153 -8.24 19.89 10.28
C GLY A 153 -6.83 19.36 10.56
N ARG A 154 -6.70 18.20 11.23
CA ARG A 154 -5.43 17.54 11.50
C ARG A 154 -5.37 16.19 10.79
N ARG A 155 -4.21 15.87 10.23
CA ARG A 155 -3.97 14.54 9.66
C ARG A 155 -3.79 13.55 10.82
N VAL A 156 -4.49 12.43 10.80
CA VAL A 156 -4.37 11.36 11.79
C VAL A 156 -4.10 10.02 11.11
N LEU A 157 -3.44 9.11 11.81
CA LEU A 157 -3.09 7.78 11.33
C LEU A 157 -4.06 6.71 11.86
N ASN A 158 -4.52 6.88 13.09
CA ASN A 158 -5.25 5.90 13.89
C ASN A 158 -4.45 4.58 14.03
N PRO A 159 -3.24 4.62 14.64
CA PRO A 159 -2.29 3.50 14.60
C PRO A 159 -2.81 2.21 15.26
N ASN A 160 -3.73 2.32 16.22
CA ASN A 160 -4.28 1.17 16.94
C ASN A 160 -5.60 0.67 16.36
N ASP A 161 -6.15 1.35 15.35
CA ASP A 161 -7.41 0.94 14.73
C ASP A 161 -7.16 -0.29 13.85
N LEU A 162 -8.18 -1.15 13.80
CA LEU A 162 -8.15 -2.38 13.00
C LEU A 162 -8.30 -2.05 11.52
N VAL A 163 -7.38 -2.59 10.73
CA VAL A 163 -7.31 -2.32 9.28
C VAL A 163 -8.51 -2.93 8.57
N GLU A 164 -9.14 -2.12 7.72
CA GLU A 164 -10.19 -2.58 6.82
C GLU A 164 -9.61 -3.08 5.49
N ARG A 165 -10.32 -4.02 4.86
CA ARG A 165 -9.88 -4.63 3.59
C ARG A 165 -9.59 -3.58 2.50
N GLN A 166 -10.41 -2.54 2.42
CA GLN A 166 -10.21 -1.44 1.49
C GLN A 166 -8.90 -0.65 1.72
N GLU A 167 -8.49 -0.50 2.98
CA GLU A 167 -7.26 0.19 3.33
C GLU A 167 -6.05 -0.69 3.00
N LEU A 168 -6.13 -1.99 3.30
CA LEU A 168 -5.12 -2.96 2.90
C LEU A 168 -4.87 -2.92 1.38
N ILE A 169 -5.92 -2.99 0.56
CA ILE A 169 -5.81 -2.94 -0.91
C ILE A 169 -5.07 -1.66 -1.33
N ALA A 170 -5.50 -0.50 -0.82
CA ALA A 170 -4.92 0.78 -1.18
C ALA A 170 -3.44 0.90 -0.76
N ILE A 171 -3.10 0.42 0.44
CA ILE A 171 -1.73 0.40 0.96
C ILE A 171 -0.85 -0.49 0.09
N LEU A 172 -1.30 -1.70 -0.27
CA LEU A 172 -0.53 -2.63 -1.09
C LEU A 172 -0.31 -2.11 -2.51
N ASN A 173 -1.32 -1.48 -3.12
CA ASN A 173 -1.19 -0.84 -4.43
C ASN A 173 -0.13 0.27 -4.41
N ARG A 174 -0.14 1.13 -3.38
CA ARG A 174 0.84 2.21 -3.22
C ARG A 174 2.24 1.66 -2.94
N ALA A 175 2.34 0.67 -2.05
CA ALA A 175 3.61 0.04 -1.69
C ALA A 175 4.28 -0.71 -2.85
N SER A 176 3.47 -1.15 -3.82
CA SER A 176 3.92 -1.79 -5.06
C SER A 176 4.20 -0.77 -6.18
N GLY A 177 4.10 0.54 -5.91
CA GLY A 177 4.33 1.60 -6.89
C GLY A 177 3.23 1.72 -7.95
N LYS A 178 2.05 1.13 -7.73
CA LYS A 178 0.97 1.04 -8.71
C LYS A 178 0.01 2.23 -8.70
N SER A 179 0.26 3.24 -7.87
CA SER A 179 -0.62 4.42 -7.76
C SER A 179 -0.88 5.12 -9.09
N GLY A 180 0.10 5.19 -9.99
CA GLY A 180 -0.09 5.75 -11.33
C GLY A 180 -1.05 4.93 -12.18
N GLU A 181 -0.92 3.60 -12.16
CA GLU A 181 -1.80 2.68 -12.88
C GLU A 181 -3.23 2.71 -12.30
N VAL A 182 -3.37 2.68 -10.98
CA VAL A 182 -4.65 2.85 -10.28
C VAL A 182 -5.33 4.16 -10.70
N ASN A 183 -4.59 5.27 -10.72
CA ASN A 183 -5.13 6.57 -11.13
C ASN A 183 -5.55 6.63 -12.60
N ASN A 184 -4.97 5.77 -13.44
CA ASN A 184 -5.29 5.65 -14.86
C ASN A 184 -6.44 4.68 -15.15
N VAL A 185 -6.93 3.92 -14.16
CA VAL A 185 -8.16 3.14 -14.31
C VAL A 185 -9.32 4.10 -14.57
N LYS A 186 -9.92 3.98 -15.76
CA LYS A 186 -11.05 4.81 -16.18
C LYS A 186 -12.24 4.57 -15.29
N TRP A 187 -12.98 5.63 -14.97
CA TRP A 187 -14.18 5.54 -14.16
C TRP A 187 -15.23 4.54 -14.72
N SER A 188 -15.42 4.47 -16.05
CA SER A 188 -16.29 3.44 -16.64
C SER A 188 -15.86 2.03 -16.25
N THR A 189 -14.58 1.74 -16.37
CA THR A 189 -14.01 0.44 -16.05
C THR A 189 -14.19 0.16 -14.57
N THR A 190 -13.90 1.14 -13.70
CA THR A 190 -14.14 1.05 -12.26
C THR A 190 -15.59 0.66 -11.95
N TYR A 191 -16.56 1.41 -12.46
CA TYR A 191 -17.97 1.11 -12.22
C TYR A 191 -18.39 -0.26 -12.76
N GLN A 192 -17.92 -0.65 -13.96
CA GLN A 192 -18.22 -1.97 -14.55
C GLN A 192 -17.65 -3.13 -13.76
N THR A 193 -16.42 -3.00 -13.27
CA THR A 193 -15.79 -4.02 -12.44
C THR A 193 -16.57 -4.18 -11.15
N LEU A 194 -16.85 -3.06 -10.45
CA LEU A 194 -17.49 -3.11 -9.14
C LEU A 194 -18.94 -3.56 -9.19
N LYS A 195 -19.75 -3.12 -10.16
CA LYS A 195 -21.18 -3.48 -10.25
C LYS A 195 -21.45 -5.00 -10.33
N SER A 196 -20.42 -5.79 -10.67
CA SER A 196 -20.51 -7.25 -10.73
C SER A 196 -20.59 -7.89 -9.33
N TYR A 197 -20.37 -7.11 -8.28
CA TYR A 197 -20.36 -7.54 -6.89
C TYR A 197 -21.57 -6.99 -6.13
N PRO A 198 -22.22 -7.83 -5.29
CA PRO A 198 -23.47 -7.48 -4.61
C PRO A 198 -23.29 -6.43 -3.50
N ASP A 199 -22.07 -6.20 -3.04
CA ASP A 199 -21.68 -5.25 -1.99
C ASP A 199 -20.90 -4.04 -2.54
N SER A 200 -21.01 -3.78 -3.85
CA SER A 200 -20.28 -2.71 -4.52
C SER A 200 -20.64 -1.29 -4.07
N GLN A 201 -21.88 -1.11 -3.58
CA GLN A 201 -22.35 0.14 -2.97
C GLN A 201 -21.65 0.47 -1.64
N ASP A 202 -21.10 -0.54 -0.95
CA ASP A 202 -20.42 -0.37 0.32
C ASP A 202 -18.97 0.09 0.12
N VAL A 203 -18.46 0.09 -1.13
CA VAL A 203 -17.11 0.57 -1.46
C VAL A 203 -17.12 2.11 -1.54
N PRO A 204 -16.48 2.82 -0.61
CA PRO A 204 -16.45 4.26 -0.62
C PRO A 204 -15.70 4.79 -1.84
N THR A 205 -16.13 5.95 -2.33
CA THR A 205 -15.65 6.55 -3.57
C THR A 205 -14.11 6.60 -3.67
N TRP A 206 -13.43 6.88 -2.56
CA TRP A 206 -11.96 7.02 -2.54
C TRP A 206 -11.22 5.71 -2.84
N SER A 207 -11.81 4.54 -2.54
CA SER A 207 -11.19 3.22 -2.71
C SER A 207 -11.69 2.46 -3.94
N GLN A 208 -12.68 2.99 -4.67
CA GLN A 208 -13.28 2.31 -5.83
C GLN A 208 -12.24 1.98 -6.92
N ARG A 209 -11.31 2.89 -7.23
CA ARG A 209 -10.24 2.60 -8.21
C ARG A 209 -9.23 1.60 -7.69
N GLU A 210 -8.96 1.61 -6.39
CA GLU A 210 -8.04 0.67 -5.74
C GLU A 210 -8.58 -0.76 -5.90
N TYR A 211 -9.87 -0.96 -5.62
CA TYR A 211 -10.56 -2.23 -5.86
C TYR A 211 -10.59 -2.62 -7.34
N ALA A 212 -10.99 -1.69 -8.22
CA ALA A 212 -11.08 -1.99 -9.64
C ALA A 212 -9.73 -2.40 -10.23
N TYR A 213 -8.65 -1.72 -9.82
CA TYR A 213 -7.29 -2.11 -10.19
C TYR A 213 -6.97 -3.51 -9.66
N ALA A 214 -7.21 -3.75 -8.37
CA ALA A 214 -6.82 -5.01 -7.74
C ALA A 214 -7.56 -6.23 -8.33
N LEU A 215 -8.86 -6.09 -8.63
CA LEU A 215 -9.68 -7.15 -9.23
C LEU A 215 -9.31 -7.46 -10.68
N GLN A 216 -8.79 -6.48 -11.42
CA GLN A 216 -8.28 -6.69 -12.78
C GLN A 216 -6.88 -7.31 -12.78
N ASN A 217 -6.14 -7.18 -11.69
CA ASN A 217 -4.78 -7.64 -11.52
C ASN A 217 -4.75 -8.75 -10.47
N GLU A 218 -5.07 -9.97 -10.90
CA GLU A 218 -5.33 -11.17 -10.08
C GLU A 218 -4.26 -11.52 -9.03
N ASN A 219 -3.08 -10.92 -9.12
CA ASN A 219 -1.94 -11.10 -8.21
C ASN A 219 -1.99 -10.20 -6.96
N THR A 220 -2.89 -9.23 -6.90
CA THR A 220 -2.95 -8.28 -5.79
C THR A 220 -4.03 -8.65 -4.79
N GLN A 221 -5.32 -8.60 -5.15
CA GLN A 221 -6.44 -8.95 -4.26
C GLN A 221 -7.64 -9.50 -5.03
N LYS A 222 -8.28 -10.55 -4.49
CA LYS A 222 -9.46 -11.20 -5.10
C LYS A 222 -10.72 -10.94 -4.26
N ALA A 223 -11.88 -11.11 -4.87
CA ALA A 223 -13.14 -11.16 -4.13
C ALA A 223 -13.19 -12.38 -3.20
N LEU A 224 -13.81 -12.21 -2.04
CA LEU A 224 -13.96 -13.24 -1.02
C LEU A 224 -15.37 -13.80 -1.11
N ASN A 225 -15.49 -15.07 -1.50
CA ASN A 225 -16.78 -15.74 -1.68
C ASN A 225 -17.76 -14.94 -2.56
N GLY A 226 -17.23 -14.26 -3.59
CA GLY A 226 -18.00 -13.43 -4.52
C GLY A 226 -18.36 -12.02 -4.00
N LYS A 227 -17.77 -11.57 -2.88
CA LYS A 227 -17.96 -10.24 -2.28
C LYS A 227 -16.65 -9.45 -2.18
N LEU A 228 -16.76 -8.13 -2.06
CA LEU A 228 -15.62 -7.21 -1.92
C LEU A 228 -15.21 -6.96 -0.47
N GLU A 229 -16.19 -6.93 0.43
CA GLU A 229 -16.08 -6.76 1.88
C GLU A 229 -15.21 -5.55 2.31
N PRO A 230 -15.52 -4.31 1.86
CA PRO A 230 -14.65 -3.14 2.05
C PRO A 230 -14.33 -2.81 3.50
N GLU A 231 -15.32 -2.88 4.39
CA GLU A 231 -15.19 -2.52 5.81
C GLU A 231 -14.78 -3.71 6.70
N ARG A 232 -14.60 -4.91 6.12
CA ARG A 232 -14.21 -6.09 6.91
C ARG A 232 -12.81 -5.90 7.49
N LYS A 233 -12.67 -6.21 8.78
CA LYS A 233 -11.37 -6.21 9.47
C LYS A 233 -10.48 -7.34 8.97
N VAL A 234 -9.23 -7.00 8.70
CA VAL A 234 -8.23 -7.88 8.12
C VAL A 234 -7.53 -8.67 9.23
N THR A 235 -7.39 -9.98 9.07
CA THR A 235 -6.63 -10.80 10.03
C THR A 235 -5.13 -10.66 9.81
N ARG A 236 -4.35 -10.93 10.85
CA ARG A 236 -2.88 -10.91 10.78
C ARG A 236 -2.33 -11.87 9.74
N ALA A 237 -2.92 -13.07 9.61
CA ALA A 237 -2.55 -14.02 8.57
C ALA A 237 -2.85 -13.49 7.17
N GLU A 238 -4.01 -12.89 6.96
CA GLU A 238 -4.37 -12.31 5.66
C GLU A 238 -3.39 -11.19 5.28
N ALA A 239 -3.12 -10.26 6.20
CA ALA A 239 -2.15 -9.19 5.97
C ALA A 239 -0.74 -9.75 5.67
N ALA A 240 -0.27 -10.73 6.45
CA ALA A 240 1.02 -11.39 6.24
C ALA A 240 1.12 -12.04 4.86
N SER A 241 0.12 -12.85 4.46
CA SER A 241 0.11 -13.47 3.13
C SER A 241 0.12 -12.42 2.02
N GLN A 242 -0.66 -11.36 2.14
CA GLN A 242 -0.77 -10.34 1.10
C GLN A 242 0.50 -9.49 0.97
N VAL A 243 1.12 -9.12 2.10
CA VAL A 243 2.43 -8.49 2.10
C VAL A 243 3.47 -9.43 1.50
N TYR A 244 3.48 -10.71 1.89
CA TYR A 244 4.39 -11.70 1.33
C TYR A 244 4.28 -11.79 -0.19
N TYR A 245 3.07 -11.94 -0.73
CA TYR A 245 2.84 -12.01 -2.17
C TYR A 245 3.28 -10.72 -2.88
N SER A 246 2.95 -9.55 -2.31
CA SER A 246 3.30 -8.26 -2.92
C SER A 246 4.80 -7.98 -2.97
N VAL A 247 5.57 -8.49 -2.01
CA VAL A 247 7.00 -8.17 -1.87
C VAL A 247 7.90 -9.27 -2.43
N PHE A 248 7.59 -10.54 -2.14
CA PHE A 248 8.47 -11.67 -2.46
C PHE A 248 8.08 -12.41 -3.75
N LEU A 249 6.86 -12.21 -4.25
CA LEU A 249 6.37 -12.85 -5.49
C LEU A 249 5.73 -11.84 -6.47
N PRO A 250 6.41 -10.73 -6.82
CA PRO A 250 5.81 -9.68 -7.65
C PRO A 250 5.51 -10.14 -9.10
N ASP A 251 6.15 -11.20 -9.61
CA ASP A 251 6.08 -11.59 -11.03
C ASP A 251 5.50 -12.99 -11.26
N LYS A 252 4.18 -13.05 -11.45
CA LYS A 252 3.55 -14.03 -12.36
C LYS A 252 2.47 -13.35 -13.20
N GLN A 253 2.91 -12.85 -14.36
CA GLN A 253 2.14 -12.27 -15.46
C GLN A 253 1.60 -10.85 -15.19
N GLU A 254 2.21 -9.88 -15.87
CA GLU A 254 1.49 -8.72 -16.35
C GLU A 254 0.30 -9.23 -17.17
N ALA A 255 -0.90 -9.20 -16.57
CA ALA A 255 -2.11 -9.26 -17.36
C ALA A 255 -2.07 -8.02 -18.24
N SER A 256 -1.70 -8.21 -19.51
CA SER A 256 -1.93 -7.19 -20.54
C SER A 256 -3.36 -6.72 -20.34
N LEU A 257 -3.55 -5.40 -20.25
CA LEU A 257 -4.86 -4.76 -20.25
C LEU A 257 -5.60 -5.33 -21.44
N LYS A 258 -6.38 -6.39 -21.23
CA LYS A 258 -7.14 -7.01 -22.31
C LYS A 258 -8.06 -5.89 -22.74
N ASN A 259 -7.94 -5.51 -24.01
CA ASN A 259 -8.93 -4.71 -24.71
C ASN A 259 -10.26 -5.47 -24.54
N THR A 260 -10.95 -5.20 -23.44
CA THR A 260 -12.30 -5.66 -23.21
C THR A 260 -13.10 -5.09 -24.36
N ALA A 261 -13.77 -5.98 -25.09
CA ALA A 261 -14.75 -5.59 -26.09
C ALA A 261 -15.63 -4.45 -25.54
N PRO A 262 -16.11 -3.52 -26.38
CA PRO A 262 -16.96 -2.42 -25.94
C PRO A 262 -18.06 -2.98 -25.04
N VAL A 263 -18.12 -2.50 -23.80
CA VAL A 263 -19.15 -2.94 -22.86
C VAL A 263 -20.49 -2.49 -23.44
N GLU A 264 -21.30 -3.45 -23.89
CA GLU A 264 -22.64 -3.17 -24.38
C GLU A 264 -23.55 -2.88 -23.18
N PHE A 265 -24.06 -1.65 -23.13
CA PHE A 265 -25.06 -1.23 -22.16
C PHE A 265 -26.44 -1.23 -22.81
N PRO A 266 -27.49 -1.74 -22.15
CA PRO A 266 -28.84 -1.43 -22.57
C PRO A 266 -29.08 0.09 -22.42
N TYR A 267 -29.46 0.74 -23.51
CA TYR A 267 -29.68 2.20 -23.55
C TYR A 267 -31.06 2.54 -24.11
N LYS A 268 -31.64 3.63 -23.62
CA LYS A 268 -32.94 4.16 -24.03
C LYS A 268 -32.84 4.98 -25.32
N ARG A 269 -31.78 5.78 -25.46
CA ARG A 269 -31.54 6.63 -26.65
C ARG A 269 -30.08 7.08 -26.72
N VAL A 270 -29.65 7.52 -27.91
CA VAL A 270 -28.32 8.08 -28.15
C VAL A 270 -28.43 9.55 -28.55
N LEU A 271 -27.53 10.39 -28.03
CA LEU A 271 -27.41 11.80 -28.35
C LEU A 271 -26.01 12.08 -28.92
N GLN A 272 -25.92 12.94 -29.92
CA GLN A 272 -24.65 13.56 -30.32
C GLN A 272 -24.49 14.87 -29.54
N VAL A 273 -23.44 14.98 -28.74
CA VAL A 273 -23.22 16.15 -27.90
C VAL A 273 -21.82 16.73 -28.11
N LYS A 274 -21.74 18.05 -27.90
CA LYS A 274 -20.47 18.70 -27.62
C LYS A 274 -20.09 18.39 -26.17
N THR A 275 -18.86 17.97 -25.93
CA THR A 275 -18.28 17.81 -24.61
C THR A 275 -17.21 18.86 -24.37
N THR A 276 -17.23 19.44 -23.17
CA THR A 276 -16.13 20.21 -22.59
C THR A 276 -15.72 19.55 -21.27
N ALA A 277 -14.67 20.05 -20.62
CA ALA A 277 -14.26 19.55 -19.32
C ALA A 277 -13.92 20.69 -18.36
N TYR A 278 -14.17 20.46 -17.09
CA TYR A 278 -13.87 21.36 -15.99
C TYR A 278 -13.26 20.59 -14.81
N ASP A 279 -12.59 21.31 -13.92
CA ASP A 279 -11.89 20.74 -12.76
C ASP A 279 -12.08 21.63 -11.50
N PHE A 280 -11.38 21.28 -10.42
CA PHE A 280 -11.47 21.95 -9.13
C PHE A 280 -10.89 23.38 -9.07
N THR A 281 -10.13 23.85 -10.07
CA THR A 281 -9.35 25.09 -9.93
C THR A 281 -10.17 26.35 -9.67
N ASN A 282 -11.41 26.43 -10.16
CA ASN A 282 -12.23 27.65 -10.02
C ASN A 282 -13.75 27.34 -9.86
N GLY A 283 -14.09 26.18 -9.30
CA GLY A 283 -15.48 25.68 -9.26
C GLY A 283 -15.99 25.33 -7.87
N PRO A 284 -17.31 25.16 -7.70
CA PRO A 284 -17.87 24.58 -6.49
C PRO A 284 -17.34 23.16 -6.29
N THR A 285 -17.24 22.70 -5.04
CA THR A 285 -16.85 21.30 -4.74
C THR A 285 -18.01 20.32 -4.82
N LYS A 286 -19.24 20.83 -5.01
CA LYS A 286 -20.48 20.06 -5.09
C LYS A 286 -21.22 20.38 -6.38
N GLY A 287 -21.82 19.36 -6.99
CA GLY A 287 -22.74 19.52 -8.12
C GLY A 287 -24.13 19.98 -7.66
N TYR A 288 -25.00 20.29 -8.61
CA TYR A 288 -26.38 20.72 -8.36
C TYR A 288 -27.19 19.77 -7.45
N LEU A 289 -26.97 18.46 -7.50
CA LEU A 289 -27.61 17.49 -6.60
C LEU A 289 -27.03 17.46 -5.17
N GLY A 290 -26.06 18.32 -4.85
CA GLY A 290 -25.39 18.39 -3.54
C GLY A 290 -24.29 17.35 -3.33
N TRP A 291 -24.03 16.52 -4.33
CA TRP A 291 -22.99 15.49 -4.32
C TRP A 291 -21.62 16.11 -4.53
N ASP A 292 -20.61 15.59 -3.85
CA ASP A 292 -19.23 16.01 -4.08
C ASP A 292 -18.81 15.66 -5.51
N LEU A 293 -18.19 16.63 -6.17
CA LEU A 293 -17.71 16.47 -7.54
C LEU A 293 -16.57 15.45 -7.59
N ARG A 294 -16.67 14.56 -8.56
CA ARG A 294 -15.72 13.49 -8.85
C ARG A 294 -15.91 13.03 -10.28
N GLU A 295 -14.91 12.33 -10.82
CA GLU A 295 -15.03 11.74 -12.16
C GLU A 295 -16.28 10.82 -12.21
N GLY A 296 -17.06 10.94 -13.27
CA GLY A 296 -18.38 10.31 -13.38
C GLY A 296 -19.55 11.23 -13.04
N ILE A 297 -19.31 12.43 -12.50
CA ILE A 297 -20.33 13.48 -12.38
C ILE A 297 -20.21 14.44 -13.57
N VAL A 298 -21.31 14.69 -14.26
CA VAL A 298 -21.33 15.61 -15.41
C VAL A 298 -22.39 16.69 -15.26
N ALA A 299 -22.07 17.87 -15.78
CA ALA A 299 -23.01 18.97 -15.87
C ALA A 299 -23.77 18.89 -17.19
N VAL A 300 -25.09 19.08 -17.14
CA VAL A 300 -25.98 18.96 -18.29
C VAL A 300 -26.99 20.10 -18.35
N ASP A 301 -27.74 20.18 -19.45
CA ASP A 301 -29.00 20.92 -19.51
C ASP A 301 -30.16 19.99 -19.08
N PRO A 302 -30.80 20.21 -17.91
CA PRO A 302 -31.90 19.36 -17.42
C PRO A 302 -33.10 19.29 -18.35
N SER A 303 -33.29 20.27 -19.24
CA SER A 303 -34.38 20.23 -20.22
C SER A 303 -34.17 19.19 -21.32
N VAL A 304 -32.91 18.76 -21.53
CA VAL A 304 -32.54 17.72 -22.50
C VAL A 304 -32.23 16.40 -21.81
N ILE A 305 -31.41 16.45 -20.75
CA ILE A 305 -31.00 15.28 -19.95
C ILE A 305 -31.40 15.57 -18.50
N PRO A 306 -32.49 14.96 -17.99
CA PRO A 306 -32.91 15.17 -16.60
C PRO A 306 -31.79 14.84 -15.61
N LEU A 307 -31.74 15.54 -14.48
CA LEU A 307 -30.79 15.22 -13.42
C LEU A 307 -31.06 13.82 -12.84
N GLY A 308 -30.01 13.15 -12.40
CA GLY A 308 -30.02 11.74 -11.99
C GLY A 308 -29.94 10.74 -13.14
N THR A 309 -30.00 11.19 -14.40
CA THR A 309 -29.90 10.30 -15.56
C THR A 309 -28.52 9.65 -15.61
N HIS A 310 -28.50 8.32 -15.75
CA HIS A 310 -27.29 7.54 -15.98
C HIS A 310 -26.91 7.54 -17.47
N LEU A 311 -25.63 7.70 -17.75
CA LEU A 311 -25.08 7.97 -19.08
C LEU A 311 -23.87 7.06 -19.34
N PHE A 312 -23.61 6.73 -20.60
CA PHE A 312 -22.29 6.34 -21.06
C PHE A 312 -21.84 7.31 -22.15
N ILE A 313 -20.68 7.93 -21.97
CA ILE A 313 -20.16 8.98 -22.83
C ILE A 313 -18.89 8.44 -23.51
N GLU A 314 -18.88 8.37 -24.85
CA GLU A 314 -17.71 7.90 -25.59
C GLU A 314 -16.46 8.71 -25.23
N GLY A 315 -15.37 8.01 -24.92
CA GLY A 315 -14.10 8.63 -24.53
C GLY A 315 -14.00 9.11 -23.08
N TYR A 316 -15.11 9.16 -22.33
CA TYR A 316 -15.14 9.51 -20.90
C TYR A 316 -15.56 8.34 -20.01
N GLY A 317 -16.64 7.66 -20.37
CA GLY A 317 -17.15 6.50 -19.65
C GLY A 317 -18.54 6.69 -19.06
N TYR A 318 -18.85 5.87 -18.04
CA TYR A 318 -20.12 5.93 -17.33
C TYR A 318 -20.24 7.26 -16.57
N ALA A 319 -21.42 7.86 -16.51
CA ALA A 319 -21.60 9.13 -15.81
C ALA A 319 -23.03 9.29 -15.28
N VAL A 320 -23.20 10.20 -14.32
CA VAL A 320 -24.50 10.64 -13.83
C VAL A 320 -24.63 12.15 -14.06
N ALA A 321 -25.76 12.55 -14.64
CA ALA A 321 -26.16 13.94 -14.76
C ALA A 321 -26.50 14.51 -13.37
N ALA A 322 -25.52 15.00 -12.63
CA ALA A 322 -25.71 15.47 -11.26
C ALA A 322 -25.39 16.96 -11.06
N ASP A 323 -25.04 17.67 -12.14
CA ASP A 323 -24.73 19.09 -12.08
C ASP A 323 -25.38 19.91 -13.22
N ILE A 324 -25.46 21.23 -13.05
CA ILE A 324 -25.96 22.18 -14.04
C ILE A 324 -24.92 23.28 -14.28
N GLY A 325 -24.40 23.34 -15.50
CA GLY A 325 -23.53 24.44 -15.92
C GLY A 325 -24.34 25.58 -16.56
N SER A 326 -24.11 26.82 -16.15
CA SER A 326 -24.79 27.99 -16.72
C SER A 326 -24.56 28.13 -18.24
N LYS A 327 -23.38 27.69 -18.72
CA LYS A 327 -22.97 27.65 -20.15
C LYS A 327 -23.25 26.30 -20.82
N VAL A 328 -23.79 25.33 -20.08
CA VAL A 328 -24.13 24.00 -20.57
C VAL A 328 -25.60 24.00 -20.97
N LYS A 329 -25.86 24.15 -22.26
CA LYS A 329 -27.20 24.31 -22.85
C LYS A 329 -27.39 23.38 -24.03
N LYS A 330 -28.60 22.85 -24.18
CA LYS A 330 -29.00 21.91 -25.24
C LYS A 330 -28.09 20.67 -25.24
N ASN A 331 -27.54 20.29 -26.40
CA ASN A 331 -26.66 19.12 -26.57
C ASN A 331 -25.20 19.44 -26.19
N HIS A 332 -25.01 20.00 -25.00
CA HIS A 332 -23.71 20.26 -24.40
C HIS A 332 -23.64 19.49 -23.08
N ILE A 333 -22.53 18.79 -22.84
CA ILE A 333 -22.21 18.18 -21.55
C ILE A 333 -20.83 18.68 -21.13
N ASP A 334 -20.67 19.04 -19.85
CA ASP A 334 -19.38 19.41 -19.28
C ASP A 334 -18.92 18.32 -18.32
N LEU A 335 -17.73 17.79 -18.58
CA LEU A 335 -17.19 16.59 -17.93
C LEU A 335 -16.31 16.98 -16.76
N PHE A 336 -16.60 16.44 -15.58
CA PHE A 336 -15.71 16.67 -14.45
C PHE A 336 -14.39 15.89 -14.60
N MET A 337 -13.27 16.56 -14.40
CA MET A 337 -11.92 16.00 -14.41
C MET A 337 -11.20 16.30 -13.10
N THR A 338 -10.38 15.36 -12.63
CA THR A 338 -9.70 15.48 -11.33
C THR A 338 -8.46 16.38 -11.35
N SER A 339 -8.03 16.88 -12.52
CA SER A 339 -6.93 17.85 -12.60
C SER A 339 -7.12 18.86 -13.75
N PRO A 340 -6.57 20.08 -13.60
CA PRO A 340 -6.60 21.10 -14.66
C PRO A 340 -5.96 20.62 -15.97
N GLN A 341 -4.87 19.85 -15.87
CA GLN A 341 -4.19 19.30 -17.02
C GLN A 341 -5.12 18.36 -17.81
N LYS A 342 -5.83 17.45 -17.12
CA LYS A 342 -6.78 16.54 -17.78
C LYS A 342 -7.94 17.29 -18.44
N ALA A 343 -8.44 18.36 -17.81
CA ALA A 343 -9.48 19.20 -18.40
C ALA A 343 -8.98 19.91 -19.67
N SER A 344 -7.78 20.48 -19.61
CA SER A 344 -7.13 21.13 -20.77
C SER A 344 -6.86 20.14 -21.91
N ASP A 345 -6.31 18.97 -21.60
CA ASP A 345 -6.01 17.92 -22.59
C ASP A 345 -7.28 17.35 -23.23
N HIS A 346 -8.42 17.40 -22.53
CA HIS A 346 -9.70 17.00 -23.11
C HIS A 346 -10.15 17.96 -24.21
N GLY A 347 -10.05 19.27 -23.98
CA GLY A 347 -10.49 20.29 -24.92
C GLY A 347 -11.98 20.22 -25.25
N ILE A 348 -12.36 20.65 -26.46
CA ILE A 348 -13.74 20.55 -26.97
C ILE A 348 -13.83 19.39 -27.94
N LYS A 349 -14.70 18.42 -27.66
CA LYS A 349 -14.88 17.22 -28.50
C LYS A 349 -16.34 16.94 -28.79
N GLN A 350 -16.64 16.34 -29.94
CA GLN A 350 -17.93 15.71 -30.17
C GLN A 350 -17.90 14.27 -29.65
N ALA A 351 -18.96 13.85 -28.96
CA ALA A 351 -19.08 12.48 -28.45
C ALA A 351 -20.53 11.99 -28.54
N LYS A 352 -20.69 10.67 -28.74
CA LYS A 352 -21.99 10.03 -28.53
C LYS A 352 -22.21 9.81 -27.04
N VAL A 353 -23.41 10.10 -26.59
CA VAL A 353 -23.88 9.87 -25.24
C VAL A 353 -25.05 8.90 -25.31
N TYR A 354 -24.91 7.78 -24.63
CA TYR A 354 -25.93 6.76 -24.47
C TYR A 354 -26.67 7.03 -23.16
N ILE A 355 -27.96 7.28 -23.24
CA ILE A 355 -28.83 7.41 -22.07
C ILE A 355 -29.19 6.01 -21.62
N LEU A 356 -28.79 5.63 -20.41
CA LEU A 356 -28.96 4.28 -19.89
C LEU A 356 -30.35 4.10 -19.28
N ASN A 357 -30.78 2.83 -19.16
CA ASN A 357 -32.07 2.46 -18.57
C ASN A 357 -32.11 2.61 -17.05
#